data_AF-A0A1Q7R942-F1
#
_entry.id   AF-A0A1Q7R942-F1
#
_cell.length_a   1.000
_cell.length_b   1.000
_cell.length_c   1.000
_cell.angle_alpha   90.00
_cell.angle_beta   90.00
_cell.angle_gamma   90.00
#
_symmetry.space_group_name_H-M   'P 1'
#
loop_
_entity.id
_entity.type
_entity.pdbx_description
1 polymer ?
#
loop_
_entity_poly.entity_id
_entity_poly.type
_entity_poly.pdbx_seq_one_letter_code
_entity_poly.pdbx_strand_id
1 'polypeptide(L)'
;MRTDGEEPTDLVVVFQTGDTVALALAKAALEDEGIPFVTQGEGVQDLIGAGRMPGGFNLAAGPVRIHVERRNAARAREVLAGIEPR
;
A
#
# COMPACT_ATOMS: atom_id res chain seq x y z
N MET A 1 -2.47 -3.48 30.97
CA MET A 1 -2.05 -2.42 30.04
C MET A 1 -2.67 -2.76 28.69
N ARG A 2 -3.89 -2.27 28.44
CA ARG A 2 -4.58 -2.44 27.15
C ARG A 2 -4.09 -1.30 26.28
N THR A 3 -3.43 -1.60 25.17
CA THR A 3 -3.10 -0.59 24.17
C THR A 3 -4.39 -0.17 23.47
N ASP A 4 -4.62 1.13 23.51
CA ASP A 4 -5.71 1.89 22.92
C ASP A 4 -6.00 1.57 21.45
N GLY A 5 -7.28 1.37 21.13
CA GLY A 5 -7.95 2.25 20.16
C GLY A 5 -7.54 2.24 18.68
N GLU A 6 -7.10 1.13 18.09
CA GLU A 6 -7.21 1.00 16.63
C GLU A 6 -8.69 0.71 16.30
N GLU A 7 -9.44 1.75 15.93
CA GLU A 7 -10.67 1.54 15.16
C GLU A 7 -10.30 0.65 13.97
N PRO A 8 -11.07 -0.40 13.63
CA PRO A 8 -10.74 -1.22 12.48
C PRO A 8 -10.82 -0.33 11.23
N THR A 9 -9.67 0.19 10.81
CA THR A 9 -9.57 1.04 9.63
C THR A 9 -9.99 0.18 8.45
N ASP A 10 -11.12 0.53 7.83
CA ASP A 10 -11.67 -0.23 6.72
C ASP A 10 -10.79 -0.02 5.47
N LEU A 11 -9.77 -0.86 5.36
CA LEU A 11 -8.77 -0.84 4.31
C LEU A 11 -9.29 -1.59 3.08
N VAL A 12 -9.23 -0.93 1.92
CA VAL A 12 -9.65 -1.50 0.65
C VAL A 12 -8.50 -1.50 -0.35
N VAL A 13 -8.43 -2.55 -1.17
CA VAL A 13 -7.44 -2.66 -2.24
C VAL A 13 -7.76 -1.64 -3.34
N VAL A 14 -6.74 -0.90 -3.75
CA VAL A 14 -6.82 0.07 -4.87
C VAL A 14 -5.79 -0.21 -5.97
N PHE A 15 -4.77 -1.02 -5.69
CA PHE A 15 -3.77 -1.43 -6.66
C PHE A 15 -3.28 -2.85 -6.37
N GLN A 16 -2.96 -3.59 -7.42
CA GLN A 16 -2.36 -4.93 -7.30
C GLN A 16 -1.43 -5.17 -8.48
N THR A 17 -0.17 -5.56 -8.24
CA THR A 17 0.78 -5.87 -9.32
C THR A 17 1.86 -6.86 -8.86
N GLY A 18 2.41 -7.62 -9.82
CA GLY A 18 3.65 -8.36 -9.64
C GLY A 18 4.89 -7.60 -10.15
N ASP A 19 4.69 -6.49 -10.86
CA ASP A 19 5.75 -5.68 -11.42
C ASP A 19 6.28 -4.66 -10.40
N THR A 20 7.59 -4.73 -10.13
CA THR A 20 8.24 -3.90 -9.11
C THR A 20 8.32 -2.43 -9.51
N VAL A 21 8.32 -2.12 -10.82
CA VAL A 21 8.36 -0.75 -11.33
C VAL A 21 6.99 -0.10 -11.17
N ALA A 22 5.92 -0.79 -11.56
CA ALA A 22 4.54 -0.36 -11.38
C ALA A 22 4.22 -0.15 -9.89
N LEU A 23 4.70 -1.06 -9.03
CA LEU A 23 4.57 -0.91 -7.57
C LEU A 23 5.26 0.36 -7.05
N ALA A 24 6.51 0.62 -7.47
CA ALA A 24 7.25 1.81 -7.05
C ALA A 24 6.57 3.11 -7.52
N LEU A 25 6.08 3.14 -8.76
CA LEU A 25 5.34 4.28 -9.30
C LEU A 25 4.03 4.52 -8.53
N ALA A 26 3.29 3.44 -8.21
CA ALA A 26 2.03 3.54 -7.47
C ALA A 26 2.25 4.09 -6.06
N LYS A 27 3.30 3.63 -5.36
CA LYS A 27 3.67 4.17 -4.04
C LYS A 27 4.01 5.65 -4.13
N ALA A 28 4.91 6.04 -5.03
CA ALA A 28 5.35 7.43 -5.17
C ALA A 28 4.18 8.38 -5.50
N ALA A 29 3.25 7.95 -6.35
CA ALA A 29 2.07 8.76 -6.69
C ALA A 29 1.12 8.96 -5.50
N LEU A 30 0.92 7.93 -4.66
CA LEU A 30 0.11 8.06 -3.44
C LEU A 30 0.82 8.91 -2.38
N GLU A 31 2.15 8.81 -2.26
CA GLU A 31 2.96 9.65 -1.37
C GLU A 31 2.89 11.13 -1.76
N ASP A 32 3.02 11.45 -3.05
CA ASP A 32 2.94 12.82 -3.58
C ASP A 32 1.56 13.45 -3.30
N GLU A 33 0.49 12.66 -3.43
CA GLU A 33 -0.89 13.11 -3.16
C GLU A 33 -1.25 13.13 -1.66
N GLY A 34 -0.33 12.66 -0.80
CA GLY A 34 -0.51 12.59 0.65
C GLY A 34 -1.57 11.58 1.08
N ILE A 35 -1.75 10.49 0.33
CA ILE A 35 -2.72 9.43 0.63
C ILE A 35 -2.01 8.32 1.43
N PRO A 36 -2.38 8.09 2.71
CA PRO A 36 -1.83 6.97 3.48
C PRO A 36 -2.22 5.62 2.87
N PHE A 37 -1.26 4.71 2.78
CA PHE A 37 -1.46 3.36 2.24
C PHE A 37 -0.65 2.30 3.01
N VAL A 38 -1.05 1.04 2.84
CA VAL A 38 -0.36 -0.15 3.35
C VAL A 38 -0.15 -1.13 2.21
N THR A 39 1.02 -1.75 2.14
CA THR A 39 1.28 -2.85 1.18
C THR A 39 1.17 -4.22 1.85
N GLN A 40 0.59 -5.19 1.13
CA GLN A 40 0.50 -6.59 1.54
C GLN A 40 1.04 -7.49 0.43
N GLY A 41 1.88 -8.47 0.78
CA GLY A 41 2.48 -9.41 -0.17
C GLY A 41 3.86 -8.96 -0.69
N GLU A 42 4.26 -7.74 -0.36
CA GLU A 42 5.66 -7.33 -0.44
C GLU A 42 6.38 -8.01 0.73
N GLY A 43 7.61 -8.51 0.52
CA GLY A 43 8.42 -9.04 1.61
C GLY A 43 8.69 -8.03 2.74
N VAL A 44 8.32 -6.77 2.54
CA VAL A 44 8.46 -5.66 3.46
C VAL A 44 7.05 -5.15 3.80
N GLN A 45 6.64 -5.23 5.06
CA GLN A 45 5.52 -4.39 5.54
C GLN A 45 6.06 -2.95 5.61
N ASP A 46 6.01 -2.21 4.50
CA ASP A 46 6.29 -0.78 4.50
C ASP A 46 5.06 -0.05 5.07
N LEU A 47 5.09 0.18 6.39
CA LEU A 47 4.24 1.17 7.04
C LEU A 47 4.91 2.54 6.89
N ILE A 48 4.49 3.32 5.89
CA ILE A 48 4.81 4.75 5.85
C ILE A 48 4.06 5.41 7.02
N GLY A 49 4.78 5.81 8.08
CA GLY A 49 4.22 6.59 9.20
C GLY A 49 4.69 6.24 10.62
N ALA A 50 5.32 5.08 10.87
CA ALA A 50 5.66 4.66 12.24
C ALA A 50 6.99 3.90 12.42
N GLY A 51 7.96 4.11 11.54
CA GLY A 51 9.32 3.56 11.69
C GLY A 51 9.53 2.25 10.92
N ARG A 52 10.65 2.20 10.21
CA ARG A 52 11.05 1.16 9.25
C ARG A 52 11.70 -0.02 10.00
N MET A 53 11.25 -1.26 9.77
CA MET A 53 11.96 -2.49 10.17
C MET A 53 12.64 -3.14 8.94
N PRO A 54 13.89 -3.64 9.03
CA PRO A 54 14.56 -4.30 7.91
C PRO A 54 14.24 -5.80 7.89
N GLY A 55 13.74 -6.32 6.77
CA GLY A 55 13.63 -7.78 6.61
C GLY A 55 13.02 -8.26 5.29
N GLY A 56 13.88 -8.74 4.38
CA GLY A 56 13.65 -9.90 3.49
C GLY A 56 12.59 -9.85 2.37
N PHE A 57 13.02 -9.99 1.11
CA PHE A 57 12.13 -10.26 -0.03
C PHE A 57 11.55 -11.69 0.03
N ASN A 58 10.24 -11.85 0.19
CA ASN A 58 9.57 -13.14 -0.03
C ASN A 58 9.09 -13.23 -1.49
N LEU A 59 9.90 -13.84 -2.36
CA LEU A 59 9.54 -14.10 -3.78
C LEU A 59 8.36 -15.07 -3.97
N ALA A 60 7.91 -15.76 -2.92
CA ALA A 60 6.83 -16.75 -2.97
C ALA A 60 5.44 -16.19 -2.62
N ALA A 61 5.34 -14.91 -2.24
CA ALA A 61 4.07 -14.26 -1.99
C ALA A 61 3.47 -13.78 -3.32
N GLY A 62 2.17 -14.01 -3.53
CA GLY A 62 1.48 -13.54 -4.73
C GLY A 62 1.56 -12.02 -4.94
N PRO A 63 0.96 -11.47 -6.01
CA PRO A 63 1.06 -10.06 -6.38
C PRO A 63 0.81 -9.12 -5.21
N VAL A 64 1.65 -8.09 -5.09
CA VAL A 64 1.59 -7.08 -4.04
C VAL A 64 0.30 -6.29 -4.17
N ARG A 65 -0.38 -6.05 -3.05
CA ARG A 65 -1.63 -5.27 -2.97
C ARG A 65 -1.40 -4.00 -2.16
N ILE A 66 -1.81 -2.86 -2.72
CA ILE A 66 -1.86 -1.58 -2.01
C ILE A 66 -3.28 -1.38 -1.48
N HIS A 67 -3.36 -1.13 -0.17
CA HIS A 67 -4.58 -0.83 0.54
C HIS A 67 -4.58 0.62 0.99
N VAL A 68 -5.73 1.27 0.93
CA VAL A 68 -5.96 2.60 1.51
C VAL A 68 -7.24 2.56 2.34
N GLU A 69 -7.42 3.54 3.21
CA GLU A 69 -8.70 3.71 3.89
C GLU A 69 -9.84 3.90 2.88
N ARG A 70 -11.01 3.30 3.12
CA ARG A 70 -12.16 3.37 2.20
C ARG A 70 -12.48 4.80 1.76
N ARG A 71 -12.36 5.79 2.66
CA ARG A 71 -12.60 7.21 2.36
C ARG A 71 -11.68 7.78 1.27
N ASN A 72 -10.47 7.23 1.13
CA ASN A 72 -9.48 7.66 0.15
C ASN A 72 -9.53 6.84 -1.15
N ALA A 73 -10.34 5.78 -1.20
CA ALA A 73 -10.29 4.80 -2.28
C ALA A 73 -10.62 5.37 -3.66
N ALA A 74 -11.56 6.32 -3.75
CA ALA A 74 -11.89 6.98 -5.02
C ALA A 74 -10.70 7.82 -5.53
N ARG A 75 -10.20 8.73 -4.70
CA ARG A 75 -9.04 9.58 -5.00
C ARG A 75 -7.79 8.76 -5.33
N ALA A 76 -7.52 7.70 -4.56
CA ALA A 76 -6.40 6.82 -4.83
C ALA A 76 -6.51 6.14 -6.20
N ARG A 77 -7.70 5.69 -6.61
CA ARG A 77 -7.89 5.10 -7.95
C ARG A 77 -7.69 6.12 -9.07
N GLU A 78 -8.06 7.38 -8.86
CA GLU A 78 -7.83 8.45 -9.84
C GLU A 78 -6.33 8.71 -10.03
N VAL A 79 -5.58 8.80 -8.93
CA VAL A 79 -4.11 8.95 -8.95
C VAL A 79 -3.44 7.78 -9.68
N LEU A 80 -3.93 6.57 -9.43
CA LEU A 80 -3.35 5.34 -9.98
C LEU A 80 -3.79 5.01 -11.41
N ALA A 81 -4.76 5.74 -11.98
CA ALA A 81 -5.37 5.41 -13.27
C ALA A 81 -4.36 5.38 -14.44
N GLY A 82 -3.24 6.08 -14.32
CA GLY A 82 -2.17 6.12 -15.33
C GLY A 82 -1.10 5.02 -15.19
N ILE A 83 -1.21 4.15 -14.19
CA ILE A 83 -0.20 3.14 -13.88
C ILE A 83 -0.78 1.77 -14.24
N GLU A 84 -0.22 1.12 -15.26
CA GLU A 84 -0.68 -0.22 -15.67
C GLU A 84 -0.19 -1.30 -14.68
N PRO A 85 -1.09 -2.01 -13.98
CA PRO A 85 -0.70 -3.21 -13.25
C PRO A 85 -0.49 -4.35 -14.26
N ARG A 86 0.76 -4.65 -14.57
CA ARG A 86 1.12 -5.85 -15.35
C ARG A 86 1.49 -7.02 -14.44
#